data_AF-D4LRT6-F1
#
_entry.id   AF-D4LRT6-F1
#
_cell.length_a   1.000
_cell.length_b   1.000
_cell.length_c   1.000
_cell.angle_alpha   90.00
_cell.angle_beta   90.00
_cell.angle_gamma   90.00
#
_symmetry.space_group_name_H-M   'P 1'
#
loop_
_entity.id
_entity.type
_entity.pdbx_description
1 polymer ?
#
loop_
_entity_poly.entity_id
_entity_poly.type
_entity_poly.pdbx_seq_one_letter_code
_entity_poly.pdbx_strand_id
1 'polypeptide(L)'
;MTNELQEFIAQNEKEQKMYLTIQHIGFKIYCFGKNGISLENYDRYELTAKTRIYGHIFILLGIAFWTVFKWSKVWPAFVIYIAAHWIIKTIGEQICGICEPKLNKIQIDCQKKLDEFTKMNYQQMGIWRLADHDEVIMKEHNLIISGNTFAGDFHSNIAPIHICCRKNSTQELWDAEDLENNFIDMKKNIASSEFNQKFQVFVPKDRERDSMKMLSPTTQVILVKSSAFERISAVHIYSDRICGVIEPQLTRPERCVDAYKYQLLRGLFSEVEEYCQNMRKTAEEVWKMYGQLTDAMN
;
A
#
# COMPACT_ATOMS: atom_id res chain seq x y z
N MET A 1 -16.91 3.88 -6.44
CA MET A 1 -17.36 4.84 -5.39
C MET A 1 -18.68 5.54 -5.76
N THR A 2 -19.54 5.89 -4.80
CA THR A 2 -20.77 6.69 -5.03
C THR A 2 -20.48 8.19 -5.13
N ASN A 3 -21.37 8.97 -5.76
CA ASN A 3 -21.23 10.42 -5.87
C ASN A 3 -21.19 11.10 -4.48
N GLU A 4 -22.05 10.67 -3.55
CA GLU A 4 -22.08 11.19 -2.17
C GLU A 4 -20.73 10.99 -1.46
N LEU A 5 -20.10 9.82 -1.63
CA LEU A 5 -18.79 9.56 -1.03
C LEU A 5 -17.70 10.42 -1.67
N GLN A 6 -17.75 10.64 -2.99
CA GLN A 6 -16.79 11.51 -3.67
C GLN A 6 -16.89 12.96 -3.19
N GLU A 7 -18.11 13.47 -3.01
CA GLU A 7 -18.35 14.81 -2.45
C GLU A 7 -17.84 14.92 -1.02
N PHE A 8 -18.12 13.91 -0.18
CA PHE A 8 -17.61 13.84 1.19
C PHE A 8 -16.07 13.89 1.23
N ILE A 9 -15.39 13.08 0.40
CA ILE A 9 -13.93 13.04 0.34
C ILE A 9 -13.37 14.39 -0.13
N ALA A 10 -13.92 14.96 -1.21
CA ALA A 10 -13.44 16.22 -1.77
C ALA A 10 -13.58 17.38 -0.77
N GLN A 11 -14.69 17.43 -0.03
CA GLN A 11 -14.89 18.44 0.99
C GLN A 11 -13.89 18.30 2.15
N ASN A 12 -13.70 17.08 2.67
CA ASN A 12 -12.77 16.83 3.77
C ASN A 12 -11.31 17.08 3.37
N GLU A 13 -10.90 16.75 2.15
CA GLU A 13 -9.55 17.01 1.65
C GLU A 13 -9.28 18.52 1.54
N LYS A 14 -10.27 19.29 1.08
CA LYS A 14 -10.21 20.76 1.05
C LYS A 14 -10.10 21.35 2.45
N GLU A 15 -10.92 20.87 3.40
CA GLU A 15 -10.89 21.33 4.78
C GLU A 15 -9.57 20.97 5.48
N GLN A 16 -9.08 19.74 5.30
CA GLN A 16 -7.80 19.28 5.82
C GLN A 16 -6.68 20.20 5.36
N LYS A 17 -6.59 20.47 4.05
CA LYS A 17 -5.58 21.38 3.49
C LYS A 17 -5.65 22.77 4.11
N MET A 18 -6.85 23.30 4.27
CA MET A 18 -7.07 24.61 4.89
C MET A 18 -6.59 24.62 6.35
N TYR A 19 -7.06 23.70 7.18
CA TYR A 19 -6.71 23.65 8.60
C TYR A 19 -5.24 23.31 8.85
N LEU A 20 -4.63 22.44 8.04
CA LEU A 20 -3.19 22.18 8.08
C LEU A 20 -2.38 23.44 7.77
N THR A 21 -2.81 24.22 6.78
CA THR A 21 -2.14 25.47 6.42
C THR A 21 -2.23 26.47 7.58
N ILE A 22 -3.42 26.63 8.17
CA ILE A 22 -3.63 27.52 9.32
C ILE A 22 -2.83 27.03 10.53
N GLN A 23 -2.82 25.73 10.82
CA GLN A 23 -2.07 25.14 11.92
C GLN A 23 -0.57 25.35 11.74
N HIS A 24 -0.05 25.17 10.52
CA HIS A 24 1.37 25.41 10.22
C HIS A 24 1.75 26.89 10.39
N ILE A 25 0.87 27.82 9.99
CA ILE A 25 1.05 29.25 10.25
C ILE A 25 1.02 29.54 11.76
N GLY A 26 0.03 29.00 12.48
CA GLY A 26 -0.10 29.11 13.93
C GLY A 26 1.14 28.61 14.66
N PHE A 27 1.68 27.46 14.24
CA PHE A 27 2.90 26.88 14.79
C PHE A 27 4.11 27.79 14.56
N LYS A 28 4.25 28.39 13.36
CA LYS A 28 5.31 29.37 13.09
C LYS A 28 5.19 30.62 13.99
N ILE A 29 3.98 31.11 14.21
CA ILE A 29 3.70 32.26 15.11
C ILE A 29 4.06 31.88 16.55
N TYR A 30 3.63 30.70 17.01
CA TYR A 30 3.95 30.17 18.33
C TYR A 30 5.46 30.09 18.55
N CYS A 31 6.19 29.47 17.61
CA CYS A 31 7.65 29.35 17.68
C CYS A 31 8.34 30.72 17.69
N PHE A 32 7.86 31.69 16.90
CA PHE A 32 8.40 33.05 16.91
C PHE A 32 8.21 33.73 18.28
N GLY A 33 7.02 33.63 18.87
CA GLY A 33 6.76 34.15 20.22
C GLY A 33 7.61 33.47 21.28
N LYS A 34 7.67 32.13 21.28
CA LYS A 34 8.47 31.31 22.22
C LYS A 34 9.97 31.68 22.17
N ASN A 35 10.52 31.84 20.97
CA ASN A 35 11.95 32.12 20.77
C ASN A 35 12.35 33.56 21.14
N GLY A 36 11.42 34.53 21.06
CA GLY A 36 11.68 35.89 21.53
C GLY A 36 11.65 36.03 23.06
N ILE A 37 11.03 35.09 23.79
CA ILE A 37 11.03 35.10 25.26
C ILE A 37 12.33 34.51 25.81
N SER A 38 12.80 33.40 25.22
CA SER A 38 14.07 32.78 25.59
C SER A 38 14.72 32.14 24.36
N LEU A 39 16.01 32.44 24.18
CA LEU A 39 16.84 31.85 23.14
C LEU A 39 17.27 30.40 23.46
N GLU A 40 17.08 29.94 24.70
CA GLU A 40 17.36 28.55 25.11
C GLU A 40 16.28 27.57 24.64
N ASN A 41 15.09 28.07 24.31
CA ASN A 41 13.92 27.30 23.87
C ASN A 41 13.99 26.81 22.42
N TYR A 42 15.21 26.75 21.87
CA TYR A 42 15.46 26.52 20.47
C TYR A 42 15.36 25.03 20.12
N ASP A 43 14.26 24.66 19.48
CA ASP A 43 14.11 23.31 18.92
C ASP A 43 15.14 23.13 17.80
N ARG A 44 16.12 22.26 18.06
CA ARG A 44 17.33 22.02 17.26
C ARG A 44 17.06 21.43 15.85
N TYR A 45 15.78 21.27 15.47
CA TYR A 45 15.32 20.46 14.34
C TYR A 45 14.68 21.25 13.18
N GLU A 46 14.50 22.57 13.26
CA GLU A 46 13.86 23.36 12.18
C GLU A 46 14.93 24.11 11.34
N LEU A 47 15.06 23.79 10.03
CA LEU A 47 16.06 24.41 9.13
C LEU A 47 15.91 25.94 8.98
N THR A 48 14.68 26.45 9.16
CA THR A 48 14.37 27.90 9.08
C THR A 48 14.55 28.62 10.40
N ALA A 49 14.97 27.92 11.45
CA ALA A 49 15.15 28.53 12.75
C ALA A 49 16.21 29.65 12.66
N LYS A 50 17.41 29.37 12.13
CA LYS A 50 18.54 30.33 12.10
C LYS A 50 18.16 31.74 11.61
N THR A 51 17.29 31.87 10.60
CA THR A 51 16.86 33.19 10.08
C THR A 51 15.97 33.96 11.07
N ARG A 52 15.15 33.27 11.88
CA ARG A 52 14.36 33.88 12.95
C ARG A 52 15.23 34.38 14.11
N ILE A 53 16.32 33.68 14.44
CA ILE A 53 17.31 34.17 15.44
C ILE A 53 17.86 35.53 15.00
N TYR A 54 18.31 35.65 13.76
CA TYR A 54 18.85 36.92 13.26
C TYR A 54 17.81 38.04 13.33
N GLY A 55 16.53 37.73 13.09
CA GLY A 55 15.42 38.67 13.31
C GLY A 55 15.32 39.15 14.76
N HIS A 56 15.28 38.24 15.74
CA HIS A 56 15.22 38.62 17.16
C HIS A 56 16.48 39.37 17.62
N ILE A 57 17.67 38.95 17.19
CA ILE A 57 18.94 39.64 17.48
C ILE A 57 18.92 41.06 16.89
N PHE A 58 18.46 41.22 15.65
CA PHE A 58 18.40 42.54 15.01
C PHE A 58 17.42 43.48 15.74
N ILE A 59 16.27 42.97 16.20
CA ILE A 59 15.32 43.74 17.01
C ILE A 59 15.97 44.15 18.35
N LEU A 60 16.65 43.23 19.03
CA LEU A 60 17.32 43.51 20.30
C LEU A 60 18.47 44.52 20.14
N LEU A 61 19.26 44.42 19.06
CA LEU A 61 20.29 45.41 18.70
C LEU A 61 19.68 46.77 18.40
N GLY A 62 18.53 46.83 17.72
CA GLY A 62 17.79 48.07 17.50
C GLY A 62 17.31 48.72 18.80
N ILE A 63 16.79 47.93 19.75
CA ILE A 63 16.39 48.41 21.08
C ILE A 63 17.61 48.95 21.85
N ALA A 64 18.74 48.22 21.82
CA ALA A 64 19.98 48.66 22.46
C ALA A 64 20.53 49.96 21.83
N PHE A 65 20.53 50.06 20.50
CA PHE A 65 20.98 51.26 19.78
C PHE A 65 20.10 52.48 20.08
N TRP A 66 18.78 52.32 20.07
CA TRP A 66 17.82 53.38 20.37
C TRP A 66 17.92 53.92 21.80
N THR A 67 18.16 53.02 22.76
CA THR A 67 18.28 53.38 24.19
C THR A 67 19.60 54.10 24.49
N VAL A 68 20.71 53.73 23.85
CA VAL A 68 21.98 54.46 23.89
C VAL A 68 21.82 55.89 23.33
N PHE A 69 21.07 56.06 22.25
CA PHE A 69 20.87 57.37 21.62
C PHE A 69 19.95 58.30 22.42
N LYS A 70 18.94 57.76 23.10
CA LYS A 70 17.96 58.53 23.90
C LYS A 70 18.29 58.67 25.39
N TRP A 71 19.42 58.13 25.87
CA TRP A 71 19.81 58.17 27.30
C TRP A 71 18.70 57.69 28.25
N SER A 72 17.87 56.73 27.80
CA SER A 72 16.74 56.22 28.57
C SER A 72 17.08 54.88 29.23
N LYS A 73 16.30 54.49 30.25
CA LYS A 73 16.44 53.17 30.87
C LYS A 73 16.08 52.09 29.85
N VAL A 74 16.94 51.09 29.68
CA VAL A 74 16.74 49.94 28.76
C VAL A 74 15.63 49.00 29.24
N TRP A 75 15.43 48.94 30.57
CA TRP A 75 14.54 47.99 31.23
C TRP A 75 13.08 48.00 30.73
N PRO A 76 12.39 49.17 30.59
CA PRO A 76 11.02 49.20 30.10
C PRO A 76 10.88 48.67 28.67
N ALA A 77 11.86 48.91 27.79
CA ALA A 77 11.83 48.42 26.40
C ALA A 77 11.96 46.89 26.34
N PHE A 78 12.77 46.30 27.22
CA PHE A 78 12.91 44.86 27.33
C PHE A 78 11.63 44.19 27.88
N VAL A 79 10.97 44.82 28.86
CA VAL A 79 9.67 44.35 29.39
C VAL A 79 8.60 44.36 28.29
N ILE A 80 8.52 45.44 27.50
CA ILE A 80 7.58 45.53 26.36
C ILE A 80 7.89 44.45 25.31
N TYR A 81 9.17 44.22 25.02
CA TYR A 81 9.59 43.17 24.07
C TYR A 81 9.15 41.77 24.53
N ILE A 82 9.39 41.40 25.78
CA ILE A 82 8.97 40.10 26.31
C ILE A 82 7.43 39.99 26.32
N ALA A 83 6.73 41.05 26.76
CA ALA A 83 5.27 41.06 26.79
C ALA A 83 4.66 40.87 25.38
N ALA A 84 5.22 41.55 24.37
CA ALA A 84 4.79 41.38 22.98
C ALA A 84 4.99 39.93 22.48
N HIS A 85 6.14 39.32 22.77
CA HIS A 85 6.41 37.93 22.36
C HIS A 85 5.55 36.91 23.12
N TRP A 86 5.19 37.20 24.37
CA TRP A 86 4.22 36.40 25.12
C TRP A 86 2.83 36.46 24.49
N ILE A 87 2.36 37.63 24.07
CA ILE A 87 1.10 37.77 23.32
C ILE A 87 1.15 36.98 22.01
N ILE A 88 2.24 37.10 21.25
CA ILE A 88 2.43 36.38 19.98
C ILE A 88 2.41 34.86 20.20
N LYS A 89 3.11 34.37 21.22
CA LYS A 89 3.11 32.94 21.60
C LYS A 89 1.68 32.46 21.85
N THR A 90 0.93 33.18 22.69
CA THR A 90 -0.45 32.83 23.04
C THR A 90 -1.37 32.84 21.82
N ILE A 91 -1.22 33.79 20.90
CA ILE A 91 -1.98 33.82 19.64
C ILE A 91 -1.68 32.57 18.80
N GLY A 92 -0.42 32.22 18.62
CA GLY A 92 -0.02 31.02 17.87
C GLY A 92 -0.59 29.74 18.49
N GLU A 93 -0.51 29.61 19.81
CA GLU A 93 -1.06 28.49 20.57
C GLU A 93 -2.58 28.37 20.42
N GLN A 94 -3.31 29.49 20.51
CA GLN A 94 -4.76 29.52 20.28
C GLN A 94 -5.14 29.10 18.85
N ILE A 95 -4.40 29.56 17.83
CA ILE A 95 -4.64 29.15 16.44
C ILE A 95 -4.48 27.63 16.30
N CYS A 96 -3.40 27.07 16.84
CA CYS A 96 -3.18 25.62 16.83
C CYS A 96 -4.31 24.88 17.56
N GLY A 97 -4.72 25.37 18.73
CA GLY A 97 -5.81 24.78 19.53
C GLY A 97 -7.18 24.83 18.86
N ILE A 98 -7.44 25.78 17.94
CA ILE A 98 -8.66 25.82 17.13
C ILE A 98 -8.60 24.80 15.98
N CYS A 99 -7.42 24.58 15.40
CA CYS A 99 -7.25 23.67 14.27
C CYS A 99 -7.25 22.20 14.68
N GLU A 100 -6.65 21.87 15.82
CA GLU A 100 -6.54 20.50 16.34
C GLU A 100 -7.88 19.73 16.41
N PRO A 101 -8.96 20.25 17.04
CA PRO A 101 -10.24 19.53 17.08
C PRO A 101 -10.87 19.37 15.69
N LYS A 102 -10.58 20.27 14.74
CA LYS A 102 -11.07 20.16 13.35
C LYS A 102 -10.34 19.06 12.59
N LEU A 103 -9.02 19.01 12.70
CA LEU A 103 -8.20 17.95 12.10
C LEU A 103 -8.51 16.58 12.71
N ASN A 104 -8.65 16.51 14.04
CA ASN A 104 -9.08 15.28 14.73
C ASN A 104 -10.46 14.80 14.24
N LYS A 105 -11.40 15.72 14.05
CA LYS A 105 -12.72 15.37 13.52
C LYS A 105 -12.63 14.80 12.09
N ILE A 106 -11.87 15.46 11.21
CA ILE A 106 -11.63 14.97 9.84
C ILE A 106 -11.02 13.57 9.88
N GLN A 107 -10.02 13.34 10.72
CA GLN A 107 -9.38 12.03 10.87
C GLN A 107 -10.39 10.95 11.27
N ILE A 108 -11.20 11.20 12.31
CA ILE A 108 -12.18 10.25 12.82
C ILE A 108 -13.27 9.96 11.77
N ASP A 109 -13.85 11.01 11.19
CA ASP A 109 -14.95 10.89 10.24
C ASP A 109 -14.50 10.19 8.95
N CYS A 110 -13.32 10.55 8.42
CA CYS A 110 -12.76 9.92 7.23
C CYS A 110 -12.31 8.49 7.49
N GLN A 111 -11.68 8.20 8.64
CA GLN A 111 -11.30 6.83 9.01
C GLN A 111 -12.53 5.93 9.11
N LYS A 112 -13.59 6.40 9.79
CA LYS A 112 -14.85 5.67 9.88
C LYS A 112 -15.43 5.38 8.50
N LYS A 113 -15.44 6.36 7.60
CA LYS A 113 -15.92 6.18 6.23
C LYS A 113 -15.05 5.25 5.40
N LEU A 114 -13.74 5.28 5.58
CA LEU A 114 -12.81 4.36 4.93
C LEU A 114 -13.02 2.93 5.41
N ASP A 115 -13.26 2.71 6.70
CA ASP A 115 -13.55 1.39 7.26
C ASP A 115 -14.91 0.84 6.79
N GLU A 116 -15.95 1.67 6.75
CA GLU A 116 -17.25 1.34 6.16
C GLU A 116 -17.10 0.95 4.68
N PHE A 117 -16.41 1.78 3.90
CA PHE A 117 -16.16 1.55 2.48
C PHE A 117 -15.36 0.27 2.23
N THR A 118 -14.30 0.03 3.03
CA THR A 118 -13.50 -1.19 2.95
C THR A 118 -14.38 -2.42 3.18
N LYS A 119 -15.17 -2.42 4.26
CA LYS A 119 -16.06 -3.53 4.59
C LYS A 119 -17.06 -3.82 3.47
N MET A 120 -17.65 -2.78 2.89
CA MET A 120 -18.59 -2.91 1.77
C MET A 120 -17.92 -3.52 0.53
N ASN A 121 -16.73 -3.04 0.15
CA ASN A 121 -16.01 -3.57 -1.01
C ASN A 121 -15.60 -5.03 -0.81
N TYR A 122 -15.13 -5.38 0.39
CA TYR A 122 -14.76 -6.76 0.72
C TYR A 122 -15.97 -7.68 0.61
N GLN A 123 -17.11 -7.28 1.20
CA GLN A 123 -18.34 -8.06 1.12
C GLN A 123 -18.83 -8.19 -0.33
N GLN A 124 -18.83 -7.11 -1.11
CA GLN A 124 -19.26 -7.11 -2.51
C GLN A 124 -18.39 -8.01 -3.39
N MET A 125 -17.08 -8.04 -3.14
CA MET A 125 -16.12 -8.85 -3.89
C MET A 125 -15.94 -10.26 -3.32
N GLY A 126 -16.63 -10.60 -2.23
CA GLY A 126 -16.50 -11.91 -1.58
C GLY A 126 -15.13 -12.16 -0.95
N ILE A 127 -14.46 -11.10 -0.49
CA ILE A 127 -13.14 -11.14 0.15
C ILE A 127 -13.31 -11.33 1.66
N TRP A 128 -12.64 -12.35 2.18
CA TRP A 128 -12.59 -12.70 3.59
C TRP A 128 -11.33 -12.12 4.20
N ARG A 129 -11.49 -11.33 5.25
CA ARG A 129 -10.38 -10.65 5.90
C ARG A 129 -9.84 -11.45 7.07
N LEU A 130 -8.57 -11.86 7.00
CA LEU A 130 -7.84 -12.48 8.10
C LEU A 130 -6.78 -11.51 8.66
N ALA A 131 -6.11 -11.91 9.74
CA ALA A 131 -5.20 -11.03 10.48
C ALA A 131 -4.04 -10.54 9.61
N ASP A 132 -3.40 -11.47 8.90
CA ASP A 132 -2.16 -11.31 8.15
C ASP A 132 -2.38 -11.24 6.64
N HIS A 133 -3.45 -11.84 6.12
CA HIS A 133 -3.76 -11.85 4.70
C HIS A 133 -5.27 -11.79 4.43
N ASP A 134 -5.65 -11.60 3.16
CA ASP A 134 -7.03 -11.63 2.70
C ASP A 134 -7.23 -12.83 1.80
N GLU A 135 -8.44 -13.40 1.80
CA GLU A 135 -8.79 -14.58 1.02
C GLU A 135 -10.01 -14.40 0.12
N VAL A 136 -10.02 -15.10 -1.01
CA VAL A 136 -11.24 -15.33 -1.82
C VAL A 136 -11.43 -16.84 -1.95
N ILE A 137 -12.59 -17.33 -1.49
CA ILE A 137 -12.91 -18.76 -1.47
C ILE A 137 -13.93 -19.07 -2.57
N MET A 138 -13.53 -19.91 -3.52
CA MET A 138 -14.37 -20.44 -4.59
C MET A 138 -14.84 -21.86 -4.22
N LYS A 139 -15.96 -21.93 -3.48
CA LYS A 139 -16.46 -23.14 -2.80
C LYS A 139 -16.69 -24.36 -3.68
N GLU A 140 -17.05 -24.17 -4.94
CA GLU A 140 -17.38 -25.28 -5.84
C GLU A 140 -16.19 -26.23 -6.08
N HIS A 141 -14.96 -25.77 -5.85
CA HIS A 141 -13.73 -26.53 -6.17
C HIS A 141 -12.68 -26.46 -5.05
N ASN A 142 -13.08 -26.06 -3.83
CA ASN A 142 -12.19 -25.79 -2.69
C ASN A 142 -10.97 -24.91 -3.06
N LEU A 143 -11.10 -24.07 -4.09
CA LEU A 143 -10.04 -23.18 -4.55
C LEU A 143 -10.04 -21.94 -3.68
N ILE A 144 -8.92 -21.70 -3.01
CA ILE A 144 -8.69 -20.58 -2.12
C ILE A 144 -7.55 -19.75 -2.71
N ILE A 145 -7.77 -18.45 -2.78
CA ILE A 145 -6.71 -17.48 -3.05
C ILE A 145 -6.43 -16.74 -1.78
N SER A 146 -5.18 -16.74 -1.35
CA SER A 146 -4.71 -16.22 -0.08
C SER A 146 -3.47 -15.36 -0.33
N GLY A 147 -3.64 -14.04 -0.22
CA GLY A 147 -2.60 -13.07 -0.55
C GLY A 147 -2.02 -13.28 -1.96
N ASN A 148 -0.75 -13.70 -2.01
CA ASN A 148 0.00 -13.92 -3.26
C ASN A 148 -0.01 -15.37 -3.74
N THR A 149 -0.84 -16.22 -3.16
CA THR A 149 -0.88 -17.64 -3.50
C THR A 149 -2.30 -18.10 -3.75
N PHE A 150 -2.43 -19.20 -4.47
CA PHE A 150 -3.69 -19.94 -4.53
C PHE A 150 -3.44 -21.42 -4.31
N ALA A 151 -4.45 -22.11 -3.80
CA ALA A 151 -4.46 -23.56 -3.66
C ALA A 151 -5.87 -24.09 -3.86
N GLY A 152 -6.01 -25.21 -4.56
CA GLY A 152 -7.27 -25.93 -4.73
C GLY A 152 -7.04 -27.44 -4.75
N ASP A 153 -8.08 -28.20 -4.50
CA ASP A 153 -8.02 -29.65 -4.68
C ASP A 153 -7.82 -29.95 -6.17
N PHE A 154 -7.00 -30.92 -6.52
CA PHE A 154 -6.72 -31.26 -7.91
C PHE A 154 -6.49 -32.77 -7.98
N HIS A 155 -7.59 -33.53 -7.87
CA HIS A 155 -7.61 -34.98 -7.75
C HIS A 155 -7.24 -35.68 -9.07
N SER A 156 -6.03 -35.44 -9.56
CA SER A 156 -5.48 -36.07 -10.75
C SER A 156 -4.55 -37.21 -10.35
N ASN A 157 -4.69 -38.40 -10.96
CA ASN A 157 -3.77 -39.52 -10.75
C ASN A 157 -2.41 -39.31 -11.45
N ILE A 158 -1.95 -38.06 -11.56
CA ILE A 158 -0.75 -37.65 -12.28
C ILE A 158 0.35 -37.33 -11.26
N ALA A 159 1.59 -37.59 -11.66
CA ALA A 159 2.76 -37.20 -10.88
C ALA A 159 2.87 -35.67 -10.77
N PRO A 160 3.63 -35.15 -9.80
CA PRO A 160 3.83 -33.72 -9.65
C PRO A 160 4.35 -33.03 -10.92
N ILE A 161 3.84 -31.83 -11.22
CA ILE A 161 4.23 -31.03 -12.38
C ILE A 161 4.39 -29.58 -11.92
N HIS A 162 5.50 -28.96 -12.33
CA HIS A 162 5.77 -27.56 -12.06
C HIS A 162 5.79 -26.80 -13.39
N ILE A 163 4.95 -25.77 -13.51
CA ILE A 163 4.75 -24.97 -14.72
C ILE A 163 5.09 -23.52 -14.37
N CYS A 164 6.13 -22.99 -15.00
CA CYS A 164 6.69 -21.68 -14.68
C CYS A 164 6.47 -20.74 -15.87
N CYS A 165 5.85 -19.59 -15.64
CA CYS A 165 5.63 -18.54 -16.64
C CYS A 165 6.91 -17.73 -16.83
N ARG A 166 7.57 -17.87 -17.99
CA ARG A 166 8.86 -17.21 -18.26
C ARG A 166 8.80 -15.68 -18.20
N LYS A 167 7.65 -15.10 -18.53
CA LYS A 167 7.44 -13.65 -18.53
C LYS A 167 7.37 -13.05 -17.12
N ASN A 168 6.70 -13.78 -16.21
CA ASN A 168 6.34 -13.28 -14.88
C ASN A 168 7.16 -13.93 -13.76
N SER A 169 7.96 -14.95 -14.06
CA SER A 169 8.87 -15.57 -13.11
C SER A 169 10.03 -14.63 -12.81
N THR A 170 9.96 -13.97 -11.66
CA THR A 170 11.07 -13.22 -11.03
C THR A 170 11.89 -14.10 -10.10
N GLN A 171 11.39 -15.28 -9.74
CA GLN A 171 12.06 -16.23 -8.88
C GLN A 171 13.12 -17.03 -9.65
N GLU A 172 14.31 -17.14 -9.06
CA GLU A 172 15.13 -18.35 -9.20
C GLU A 172 14.28 -19.52 -8.72
N LEU A 173 14.01 -20.45 -9.61
CA LEU A 173 13.13 -21.58 -9.37
C LEU A 173 13.74 -22.50 -8.32
N TRP A 174 13.30 -22.35 -7.07
CA TRP A 174 13.54 -23.27 -5.95
C TRP A 174 15.03 -23.60 -5.72
N ASP A 175 15.34 -24.47 -4.75
CA ASP A 175 16.71 -24.99 -4.62
C ASP A 175 17.08 -25.67 -5.94
N ALA A 176 17.92 -25.00 -6.74
CA ALA A 176 18.34 -25.48 -8.06
C ALA A 176 18.84 -26.93 -8.01
N GLU A 177 19.40 -27.33 -6.87
CA GLU A 177 19.90 -28.67 -6.59
C GLU A 177 18.81 -29.76 -6.60
N ASP A 178 17.60 -29.49 -6.11
CA ASP A 178 16.51 -30.49 -6.10
C ASP A 178 15.88 -30.66 -7.49
N LEU A 179 15.67 -29.54 -8.20
CA LEU A 179 15.21 -29.54 -9.59
C LEU A 179 16.19 -30.25 -10.52
N GLU A 180 17.49 -30.01 -10.39
CA GLU A 180 18.51 -30.66 -11.21
C GLU A 180 18.61 -32.17 -10.95
N ASN A 181 18.52 -32.57 -9.68
CA ASN A 181 18.72 -33.97 -9.29
C ASN A 181 17.48 -34.84 -9.52
N ASN A 182 16.28 -34.33 -9.28
CA ASN A 182 15.05 -35.16 -9.26
C ASN A 182 14.08 -34.90 -10.43
N PHE A 183 14.23 -33.78 -11.15
CA PHE A 183 13.30 -33.39 -12.21
C PHE A 183 13.96 -33.34 -13.59
N ILE A 184 13.13 -33.39 -14.63
CA ILE A 184 13.52 -33.19 -16.03
C ILE A 184 12.73 -32.02 -16.62
N ASP A 185 13.42 -31.15 -17.38
CA ASP A 185 12.79 -30.10 -18.19
C ASP A 185 12.12 -30.73 -19.42
N MET A 186 10.80 -30.59 -19.51
CA MET A 186 9.95 -31.20 -20.54
C MET A 186 10.03 -30.50 -21.91
N LYS A 187 10.87 -29.46 -22.08
CA LYS A 187 10.95 -28.65 -23.32
C LYS A 187 11.03 -29.48 -24.60
N LYS A 188 11.78 -30.58 -24.61
CA LYS A 188 11.95 -31.45 -25.80
C LYS A 188 10.72 -32.32 -26.10
N ASN A 189 9.86 -32.52 -25.11
CA ASN A 189 8.68 -33.38 -25.17
C ASN A 189 7.41 -32.59 -25.51
N ILE A 190 7.45 -31.26 -25.38
CA ILE A 190 6.35 -30.37 -25.73
C ILE A 190 6.29 -30.14 -27.24
N ALA A 191 5.13 -30.41 -27.83
CA ALA A 191 4.87 -30.23 -29.26
C ALA A 191 4.66 -28.75 -29.64
N SER A 192 4.07 -27.93 -28.77
CA SER A 192 3.78 -26.52 -29.07
C SER A 192 4.99 -25.62 -28.85
N SER A 193 5.45 -24.97 -29.92
CA SER A 193 6.51 -23.96 -29.85
C SER A 193 6.09 -22.73 -29.05
N GLU A 194 4.82 -22.29 -29.17
CA GLU A 194 4.27 -21.18 -28.40
C GLU A 194 4.26 -21.50 -26.90
N PHE A 195 3.91 -22.74 -26.53
CA PHE A 195 3.95 -23.18 -25.15
C PHE A 195 5.38 -23.08 -24.59
N ASN A 196 6.36 -23.61 -25.30
CA ASN A 196 7.77 -23.58 -24.88
C ASN A 196 8.36 -22.16 -24.80
N GLN A 197 7.80 -21.20 -25.54
CA GLN A 197 8.17 -19.79 -25.45
C GLN A 197 7.60 -19.14 -24.19
N LYS A 198 6.39 -19.53 -23.76
CA LYS A 198 5.70 -18.96 -22.60
C LYS A 198 6.09 -19.64 -21.29
N PHE A 199 6.32 -20.95 -21.32
CA PHE A 199 6.43 -21.77 -20.13
C PHE A 199 7.73 -22.56 -20.05
N GLN A 200 8.11 -22.91 -18.84
CA GLN A 200 9.09 -23.94 -18.53
C GLN A 200 8.42 -24.97 -17.63
N VAL A 201 8.58 -26.26 -17.94
CA VAL A 201 7.87 -27.33 -17.24
C VAL A 201 8.84 -28.37 -16.72
N PHE A 202 8.73 -28.68 -15.43
CA PHE A 202 9.54 -29.67 -14.75
C PHE A 202 8.66 -30.78 -14.19
N VAL A 203 9.11 -32.03 -14.36
CA VAL A 203 8.41 -33.23 -13.85
C VAL A 203 9.43 -34.22 -13.27
N PRO A 204 9.05 -35.09 -12.33
CA PRO A 204 9.95 -36.12 -11.80
C PRO A 204 10.48 -37.05 -12.90
N LYS A 205 11.78 -37.37 -12.84
CA LYS A 205 12.47 -38.19 -13.85
C LYS A 205 11.83 -39.58 -14.03
N ASP A 206 11.36 -40.19 -12.96
CA ASP A 206 10.72 -41.52 -12.98
C ASP A 206 9.26 -41.49 -13.48
N ARG A 207 8.69 -40.30 -13.69
CA ARG A 207 7.27 -40.12 -14.06
C ARG A 207 7.05 -39.31 -15.33
N GLU A 208 8.10 -39.03 -16.09
CA GLU A 208 8.06 -38.26 -17.35
C GLU A 208 6.88 -38.68 -18.26
N ARG A 209 6.74 -40.00 -18.50
CA ARG A 209 5.69 -40.55 -19.36
C ARG A 209 4.27 -40.35 -18.81
N ASP A 210 4.10 -40.45 -17.49
CA ASP A 210 2.79 -40.27 -16.85
C ASP A 210 2.39 -38.79 -16.88
N SER A 211 3.34 -37.88 -16.67
CA SER A 211 3.13 -36.43 -16.72
C SER A 211 2.79 -35.90 -18.11
N MET A 212 3.17 -36.63 -19.18
CA MET A 212 2.77 -36.27 -20.56
C MET A 212 1.26 -36.32 -20.79
N LYS A 213 0.49 -37.05 -19.97
CA LYS A 213 -0.98 -37.01 -20.04
C LYS A 213 -1.53 -35.63 -19.69
N MET A 214 -0.97 -35.00 -18.64
CA MET A 214 -1.31 -33.62 -18.29
C MET A 214 -0.90 -32.67 -19.40
N LEU A 215 0.29 -32.84 -19.96
CA LEU A 215 0.84 -31.95 -20.99
C LEU A 215 0.33 -32.30 -22.39
N SER A 216 -0.90 -32.82 -22.51
CA SER A 216 -1.54 -33.08 -23.80
C SER A 216 -1.62 -31.80 -24.65
N PRO A 217 -1.71 -31.90 -25.99
CA PRO A 217 -1.90 -30.73 -26.84
C PRO A 217 -3.08 -29.84 -26.43
N THR A 218 -4.17 -30.44 -25.95
CA THR A 218 -5.35 -29.71 -25.45
C THR A 218 -4.99 -28.86 -24.22
N THR A 219 -4.32 -29.45 -23.23
CA THR A 219 -3.88 -28.72 -22.04
C THR A 219 -2.87 -27.63 -22.38
N GLN A 220 -1.93 -27.91 -23.28
CA GLN A 220 -0.97 -26.89 -23.75
C GLN A 220 -1.70 -25.68 -24.32
N VAL A 221 -2.74 -25.88 -25.13
CA VAL A 221 -3.55 -24.79 -25.69
C VAL A 221 -4.33 -24.05 -24.60
N ILE A 222 -4.91 -24.77 -23.62
CA ILE A 222 -5.61 -24.16 -22.47
C ILE A 222 -4.67 -23.23 -21.71
N LEU A 223 -3.49 -23.72 -21.33
CA LEU A 223 -2.48 -22.95 -20.58
C LEU A 223 -1.99 -21.73 -21.38
N VAL A 224 -1.73 -21.90 -22.68
CA VAL A 224 -1.30 -20.81 -23.58
C VAL A 224 -2.34 -19.71 -23.74
N LYS A 225 -3.63 -20.07 -23.71
CA LYS A 225 -4.77 -19.16 -23.85
C LYS A 225 -5.28 -18.61 -22.51
N SER A 226 -4.84 -19.17 -21.39
CA SER A 226 -5.27 -18.75 -20.06
C SER A 226 -4.71 -17.35 -19.75
N SER A 227 -5.61 -16.40 -19.49
CA SER A 227 -5.24 -15.07 -18.99
C SER A 227 -4.71 -15.10 -17.56
N ALA A 228 -4.91 -16.19 -16.82
CA ALA A 228 -4.41 -16.33 -15.45
C ALA A 228 -2.89 -16.17 -15.38
N PHE A 229 -2.15 -16.62 -16.40
CA PHE A 229 -0.70 -16.46 -16.48
C PHE A 229 -0.22 -15.04 -16.77
N GLU A 230 -1.12 -14.08 -16.99
CA GLU A 230 -0.77 -12.65 -16.92
C GLU A 230 -0.51 -12.22 -15.48
N ARG A 231 -1.09 -12.92 -14.49
CA ARG A 231 -1.02 -12.62 -13.06
C ARG A 231 -0.38 -13.73 -12.22
N ILE A 232 0.11 -14.79 -12.84
CA ILE A 232 0.69 -15.95 -12.16
C ILE A 232 2.09 -16.17 -12.70
N SER A 233 3.05 -16.34 -11.79
CA SER A 233 4.45 -16.64 -12.13
C SER A 233 4.71 -18.15 -12.19
N ALA A 234 4.07 -18.94 -11.34
CA ALA A 234 4.24 -20.38 -11.29
C ALA A 234 2.97 -21.11 -10.83
N VAL A 235 2.79 -22.33 -11.33
CA VAL A 235 1.76 -23.29 -10.94
C VAL A 235 2.41 -24.63 -10.66
N HIS A 236 2.06 -25.25 -9.54
CA HIS A 236 2.52 -26.56 -9.12
C HIS A 236 1.30 -27.45 -8.94
N ILE A 237 1.29 -28.55 -9.66
CA ILE A 237 0.28 -29.58 -9.56
C ILE A 237 0.91 -30.75 -8.83
N TYR A 238 0.23 -31.24 -7.82
CA TYR A 238 0.50 -32.46 -7.08
C TYR A 238 -0.71 -33.40 -7.30
N SER A 239 -0.58 -34.67 -6.90
CA SER A 239 -1.61 -35.68 -7.18
C SER A 239 -2.99 -35.37 -6.55
N ASP A 240 -3.03 -34.53 -5.53
CA ASP A 240 -4.25 -34.16 -4.82
C ASP A 240 -4.55 -32.65 -4.84
N ARG A 241 -3.60 -31.81 -5.25
CA ARG A 241 -3.70 -30.35 -5.10
C ARG A 241 -3.00 -29.60 -6.22
N ILE A 242 -3.52 -28.42 -6.54
CA ILE A 242 -2.86 -27.42 -7.36
C ILE A 242 -2.59 -26.21 -6.50
N CYS A 243 -1.39 -25.65 -6.59
CA CYS A 243 -1.06 -24.38 -5.99
C CYS A 243 -0.28 -23.49 -6.96
N GLY A 244 -0.20 -22.20 -6.68
CA GLY A 244 0.59 -21.31 -7.50
C GLY A 244 0.86 -19.97 -6.86
N VAL A 245 1.73 -19.21 -7.52
CA VAL A 245 2.23 -17.91 -7.06
C VAL A 245 1.71 -16.81 -7.98
N ILE A 246 1.11 -15.79 -7.37
CA ILE A 246 0.49 -14.65 -8.04
C ILE A 246 1.51 -13.50 -8.11
N GLU A 247 1.69 -12.92 -9.29
CA GLU A 247 2.57 -11.77 -9.55
C GLU A 247 1.89 -10.76 -10.51
N PRO A 248 1.94 -9.44 -10.24
CA PRO A 248 2.59 -8.79 -9.09
C PRO A 248 1.86 -9.11 -7.78
N GLN A 249 2.61 -9.09 -6.68
CA GLN A 249 2.08 -9.30 -5.34
C GLN A 249 0.91 -8.37 -5.00
N LEU A 250 -0.21 -8.97 -4.58
CA LEU A 250 -1.39 -8.29 -4.09
C LEU A 250 -1.13 -7.75 -2.68
N THR A 251 -0.61 -6.53 -2.60
CA THR A 251 -0.32 -5.89 -1.32
C THR A 251 -1.58 -5.26 -0.75
N ARG A 252 -1.96 -5.67 0.46
CA ARG A 252 -3.06 -5.06 1.21
C ARG A 252 -2.76 -3.57 1.45
N PRO A 253 -3.65 -2.65 1.07
CA PRO A 253 -3.41 -1.21 1.27
C PRO A 253 -3.38 -0.83 2.75
N GLU A 254 -2.52 0.12 3.12
CA GLU A 254 -2.51 0.73 4.45
C GLU A 254 -3.67 1.71 4.58
N ARG A 255 -4.59 1.45 5.51
CA ARG A 255 -5.89 2.17 5.57
C ARG A 255 -5.93 3.25 6.65
N CYS A 256 -4.80 3.89 6.96
CA CYS A 256 -4.72 4.87 8.02
C CYS A 256 -4.88 6.29 7.46
N VAL A 257 -5.90 7.00 7.94
CA VAL A 257 -6.05 8.44 7.69
C VAL A 257 -5.18 9.21 8.68
N ASP A 258 -4.27 10.03 8.17
CA ASP A 258 -3.47 10.97 8.95
C ASP A 258 -3.87 12.40 8.58
N ALA A 259 -4.72 13.02 9.40
CA ALA A 259 -5.17 14.39 9.12
C ALA A 259 -4.06 15.44 9.31
N TYR A 260 -2.96 15.09 10.01
CA TYR A 260 -1.85 15.98 10.32
C TYR A 260 -0.76 15.99 9.24
N LYS A 261 -0.87 15.13 8.23
CA LYS A 261 -0.04 15.14 7.03
C LYS A 261 -0.89 15.47 5.82
N TYR A 262 -0.28 16.09 4.82
CA TYR A 262 -0.94 16.26 3.52
C TYR A 262 -1.06 14.89 2.87
N GLN A 263 -2.24 14.29 2.97
CA GLN A 263 -2.57 12.99 2.41
C GLN A 263 -3.73 13.18 1.45
N LEU A 264 -3.64 12.58 0.25
CA LEU A 264 -4.75 12.58 -0.69
C LEU A 264 -5.76 11.54 -0.20
N LEU A 265 -6.82 12.00 0.47
CA LEU A 265 -7.86 11.12 1.01
C LEU A 265 -8.45 10.24 -0.09
N ARG A 266 -8.67 10.80 -1.29
CA ARG A 266 -9.15 10.04 -2.44
C ARG A 266 -8.25 8.85 -2.79
N GLY A 267 -6.93 9.00 -2.66
CA GLY A 267 -5.96 7.93 -2.93
C GLY A 267 -6.24 6.69 -2.09
N LEU A 268 -6.47 6.86 -0.79
CA LEU A 268 -6.75 5.76 0.14
C LEU A 268 -7.99 4.93 -0.26
N PHE A 269 -9.06 5.60 -0.68
CA PHE A 269 -10.29 4.91 -1.12
C PHE A 269 -10.08 4.20 -2.46
N SER A 270 -9.38 4.84 -3.39
CA SER A 270 -9.06 4.25 -4.69
C SER A 270 -8.16 3.02 -4.57
N GLU A 271 -7.16 3.05 -3.69
CA GLU A 271 -6.29 1.90 -3.42
C GLU A 271 -7.07 0.69 -2.89
N VAL A 272 -8.05 0.91 -2.01
CA VAL A 272 -8.94 -0.16 -1.52
C VAL A 272 -9.81 -0.73 -2.64
N GLU A 273 -10.43 0.13 -3.45
CA GLU A 273 -11.28 -0.29 -4.58
C GLU A 273 -10.47 -1.10 -5.61
N GLU A 274 -9.29 -0.60 -5.99
CA GLU A 274 -8.38 -1.26 -6.92
C GLU A 274 -7.87 -2.60 -6.38
N TYR A 275 -7.47 -2.65 -5.11
CA TYR A 275 -7.05 -3.89 -4.45
C TYR A 275 -8.15 -4.96 -4.53
N CYS A 276 -9.38 -4.61 -4.13
CA CYS A 276 -10.49 -5.56 -4.11
C CYS A 276 -10.85 -6.05 -5.52
N GLN A 277 -10.84 -5.15 -6.51
CA GLN A 277 -11.09 -5.50 -7.92
C GLN A 277 -10.01 -6.43 -8.47
N ASN A 278 -8.74 -6.12 -8.21
CA ASN A 278 -7.61 -6.94 -8.67
C ASN A 278 -7.63 -8.33 -8.04
N MET A 279 -7.91 -8.43 -6.74
CA MET A 279 -8.01 -9.71 -6.05
C MET A 279 -9.14 -10.56 -6.62
N ARG A 280 -10.33 -9.97 -6.82
CA ARG A 280 -11.48 -10.67 -7.41
C ARG A 280 -11.23 -11.12 -8.85
N LYS A 281 -10.69 -10.23 -9.68
CA LYS A 281 -10.34 -10.53 -11.08
C LYS A 281 -9.35 -11.69 -11.17
N THR A 282 -8.29 -11.64 -10.36
CA THR A 282 -7.30 -12.73 -10.27
C THR A 282 -7.99 -14.04 -9.90
N ALA A 283 -8.94 -13.98 -8.97
CA ALA A 283 -9.67 -15.17 -8.55
C ALA A 283 -10.53 -15.82 -9.62
N GLU A 284 -11.20 -15.01 -10.43
CA GLU A 284 -12.00 -15.49 -11.55
C GLU A 284 -11.13 -16.07 -12.66
N GLU A 285 -9.96 -15.48 -12.92
CA GLU A 285 -9.00 -15.98 -13.91
C GLU A 285 -8.38 -17.32 -13.49
N VAL A 286 -7.93 -17.43 -12.23
CA VAL A 286 -7.41 -18.68 -11.65
C VAL A 286 -8.50 -19.76 -11.69
N TRP A 287 -9.73 -19.42 -11.27
CA TRP A 287 -10.84 -20.36 -11.24
C TRP A 287 -11.19 -20.88 -12.64
N LYS A 288 -11.23 -20.01 -13.65
CA LYS A 288 -11.48 -20.39 -15.04
C LYS A 288 -10.39 -21.33 -15.58
N MET A 289 -9.12 -21.00 -15.34
CA MET A 289 -8.00 -21.87 -15.71
C MET A 289 -8.13 -23.23 -15.04
N TYR A 290 -8.35 -23.22 -13.73
CA TYR A 290 -8.51 -24.41 -12.91
C TYR A 290 -9.64 -25.33 -13.44
N GLY A 291 -10.82 -24.76 -13.74
CA GLY A 291 -11.95 -25.52 -14.27
C GLY A 291 -11.64 -26.16 -15.63
N GLN A 292 -11.04 -25.39 -16.54
CA GLN A 292 -10.64 -25.90 -17.86
C GLN A 292 -9.60 -27.02 -17.78
N LEU A 293 -8.65 -26.94 -16.84
CA LEU A 293 -7.67 -28.00 -16.62
C LEU A 293 -8.35 -29.27 -16.08
N THR A 294 -9.25 -29.11 -15.11
CA THR A 294 -10.00 -30.22 -14.52
C THR A 294 -10.85 -30.94 -15.57
N ASP A 295 -11.58 -30.19 -16.41
CA ASP A 295 -12.41 -30.73 -17.49
C ASP A 295 -11.61 -31.45 -18.57
N ALA A 296 -10.39 -30.99 -18.86
CA ALA A 296 -9.54 -31.60 -19.89
C ALA A 296 -8.87 -32.91 -19.43
N MET A 297 -8.92 -33.21 -18.13
CA MET A 297 -8.15 -34.30 -17.51
C MET A 297 -9.01 -35.42 -16.94
N ASN A 298 -10.32 -35.18 -16.83
CA ASN A 298 -11.34 -36.19 -16.59
C ASN A 298 -11.85 -36.79 -17.91
#